data_AF-A0AAW0MYW2-F1
#
_entry.id   AF-A0AAW0MYW2-F1
#
_cell.length_a   1.000
_cell.length_b   1.000
_cell.length_c   1.000
_cell.angle_alpha   90.00
_cell.angle_beta   90.00
_cell.angle_gamma   90.00
#
_symmetry.space_group_name_H-M   'P 1'
#
loop_
_entity.id
_entity.type
_entity.pdbx_description
1 polymer ?
#
loop_
_entity_poly.entity_id
_entity_poly.type
_entity_poly.pdbx_seq_one_letter_code
_entity_poly.pdbx_strand_id
1 'polypeptide(L)'
;MADIQNVTLAGGVTVGASVDMMISPAAAYALGIAGATACMVGYKYLSPFLARHCRIQDQCGIHNLHGLTGLISCAAGICAILWASEEVYGPSLYEIFSHRAPLEDDPQFLKLHKLVPSLVPGLGRTAQEQALFQAAAVALAIGVSLFGGIFTGFVLKLPGLAAPPYEQCFDDELFFDVPYNYNAPLNHTTITTEDSVV
;
A
#
# COMPACT_ATOMS: atom_id res chain seq x y z
N MET A 1 14.99 -13.79 6.74
CA MET A 1 15.20 -12.35 7.03
C MET A 1 14.28 -11.44 6.24
N ALA A 2 14.07 -11.70 4.93
CA ALA A 2 13.15 -10.93 4.08
C ALA A 2 11.76 -10.74 4.70
N ASP A 3 11.19 -11.78 5.32
CA ASP A 3 9.88 -11.68 5.99
C ASP A 3 9.85 -10.58 7.07
N ILE A 4 10.90 -10.43 7.89
CA ILE A 4 10.94 -9.39 8.93
C ILE A 4 11.06 -7.99 8.30
N GLN A 5 11.89 -7.86 7.26
CA GLN A 5 12.11 -6.59 6.56
C GLN A 5 10.82 -6.06 5.93
N ASN A 6 9.99 -6.96 5.39
CA ASN A 6 8.74 -6.59 4.75
C ASN A 6 7.58 -6.50 5.75
N VAL A 7 7.39 -7.49 6.62
CA VAL A 7 6.23 -7.54 7.54
C VAL A 7 6.21 -6.36 8.51
N THR A 8 7.37 -5.84 8.91
CA THR A 8 7.44 -4.67 9.80
C THR A 8 6.88 -3.39 9.16
N LEU A 9 6.87 -3.30 7.83
CA LEU A 9 6.30 -2.17 7.08
C LEU A 9 4.77 -2.29 6.89
N ALA A 10 4.21 -3.48 7.06
CA ALA A 10 2.79 -3.77 6.78
C ALA A 10 1.83 -2.92 7.62
N GLY A 11 2.23 -2.55 8.84
CA GLY A 11 1.41 -1.70 9.71
C GLY A 11 1.16 -0.32 9.10
N GLY A 12 2.19 0.29 8.50
CA GLY A 12 2.08 1.58 7.82
C GLY A 12 1.14 1.53 6.62
N VAL A 13 1.23 0.48 5.80
CA VAL A 13 0.30 0.26 4.68
C VAL A 13 -1.14 0.09 5.18
N THR A 14 -1.34 -0.63 6.28
CA THR A 14 -2.67 -0.99 6.79
C THR A 14 -3.41 0.23 7.37
N VAL A 15 -2.72 1.21 7.95
CA VAL A 15 -3.36 2.44 8.43
C VAL A 15 -3.54 3.49 7.33
N GLY A 16 -2.95 3.31 6.15
CA GLY A 16 -2.80 4.35 5.13
C GLY A 16 -4.10 5.04 4.70
N ALA A 17 -5.16 4.30 4.40
CA ALA A 17 -6.44 4.87 3.97
C ALA A 17 -7.26 5.52 5.09
N SER A 18 -6.83 5.42 6.34
CA SER A 18 -7.52 6.00 7.50
C SER A 18 -6.60 6.88 8.36
N VAL A 19 -5.38 7.17 7.89
CA VAL A 19 -4.35 7.85 8.70
C VAL A 19 -4.67 9.32 8.96
N ASP A 20 -5.41 9.94 8.04
CA ASP A 20 -5.94 11.30 8.12
C ASP A 20 -7.34 11.36 8.74
N MET A 21 -7.92 10.21 9.07
CA MET A 21 -9.18 10.09 9.78
C MET A 21 -8.90 10.00 11.29
N MET A 22 -9.83 10.46 12.13
CA MET A 22 -9.72 10.40 13.60
C MET A 22 -9.92 8.97 14.13
N ILE A 23 -9.02 8.06 13.76
CA ILE A 23 -8.89 6.74 14.39
C ILE A 23 -8.18 6.90 15.74
N SER A 24 -8.59 6.12 16.73
CA SER A 24 -7.91 6.15 18.04
C SER A 24 -6.52 5.52 17.96
N PRO A 25 -5.57 5.88 18.84
CA PRO A 25 -4.26 5.21 18.90
C PRO A 25 -4.37 3.69 19.08
N ALA A 26 -5.38 3.23 19.84
CA ALA A 26 -5.66 1.81 20.02
C ALA A 26 -6.12 1.14 18.71
N ALA A 27 -6.97 1.81 17.92
CA ALA A 27 -7.39 1.32 16.60
C ALA A 27 -6.21 1.27 15.62
N ALA A 28 -5.36 2.31 15.59
CA ALA A 28 -4.16 2.34 14.77
C ALA A 28 -3.19 1.18 15.12
N TYR A 29 -2.97 0.93 16.42
CA TYR A 29 -2.17 -0.18 16.90
C TYR A 29 -2.76 -1.55 16.50
N ALA A 30 -4.07 -1.72 16.68
CA ALA A 30 -4.77 -2.94 16.29
C ALA A 30 -4.70 -3.21 14.78
N LEU A 31 -4.88 -2.18 13.95
CA LEU A 31 -4.70 -2.25 12.50
C LEU A 31 -3.26 -2.63 12.13
N GLY A 32 -2.26 -2.06 12.82
CA GLY A 32 -0.86 -2.43 12.66
C GLY A 32 -0.60 -3.92 12.88
N ILE A 33 -1.10 -4.47 13.99
CA ILE A 33 -1.00 -5.91 14.30
C ILE A 33 -1.73 -6.75 13.25
N ALA A 34 -2.95 -6.37 12.87
CA ALA A 34 -3.74 -7.09 11.88
C ALA A 34 -3.03 -7.14 10.53
N GLY A 35 -2.48 -6.01 10.09
CA GLY A 35 -1.69 -5.87 8.87
C GLY A 35 -0.43 -6.73 8.87
N ALA A 36 0.37 -6.65 9.93
CA ALA A 36 1.58 -7.47 10.08
C ALA A 36 1.26 -8.97 10.07
N THR A 37 0.20 -9.37 10.77
CA THR A 37 -0.25 -10.77 10.82
C THR A 37 -0.71 -11.25 9.44
N ALA A 38 -1.56 -10.47 8.75
CA ALA A 38 -2.03 -10.79 7.41
C ALA A 38 -0.87 -10.90 6.41
N CYS A 39 0.08 -9.96 6.47
CA CYS A 39 1.27 -9.98 5.64
C CYS A 39 2.12 -11.23 5.89
N MET A 40 2.40 -11.57 7.15
CA MET A 40 3.16 -12.79 7.52
C MET A 40 2.47 -14.07 7.07
N VAL A 41 1.15 -14.17 7.27
CA VAL A 41 0.34 -15.30 6.79
C VAL A 41 0.37 -15.38 5.26
N GLY A 42 0.34 -14.22 4.59
CA GLY A 42 0.50 -14.10 3.14
C GLY A 42 1.83 -14.69 2.66
N TYR A 43 2.94 -14.30 3.27
CA TYR A 43 4.26 -14.87 2.93
C TYR A 43 4.30 -16.38 3.13
N LYS A 44 3.76 -16.87 4.25
CA LYS A 44 3.84 -18.29 4.59
C LYS A 44 2.94 -19.19 3.74
N TYR A 45 1.77 -18.70 3.34
CA TYR A 45 0.75 -19.55 2.70
C TYR A 45 0.30 -19.03 1.33
N LEU A 46 0.03 -17.73 1.20
CA LEU A 46 -0.50 -17.15 -0.03
C LEU A 46 0.56 -17.09 -1.14
N SER A 47 1.77 -16.61 -0.87
CA SER A 47 2.85 -16.57 -1.86
C SER A 47 3.17 -17.96 -2.43
N PRO A 48 3.38 -19.02 -1.62
CA PRO A 48 3.56 -20.36 -2.14
C PRO A 48 2.35 -20.87 -2.94
N PHE A 49 1.14 -20.54 -2.51
CA PHE A 49 -0.09 -20.91 -3.23
C PHE A 49 -0.14 -20.26 -4.63
N LEU A 50 0.05 -18.95 -4.70
CA LEU A 50 0.06 -18.17 -5.94
C LEU A 50 1.16 -18.63 -6.90
N ALA A 51 2.36 -18.92 -6.39
CA ALA A 51 3.46 -19.42 -7.19
C ALA A 51 3.16 -20.80 -7.79
N ARG A 52 2.65 -21.75 -6.97
CA ARG A 52 2.43 -23.15 -7.40
C ARG A 52 1.19 -23.35 -8.25
N HIS A 53 0.09 -22.65 -7.94
CA HIS A 53 -1.20 -22.91 -8.56
C HIS A 53 -1.61 -21.83 -9.58
N CYS A 54 -1.20 -20.59 -9.36
CA CYS A 54 -1.55 -19.47 -10.25
C CYS A 54 -0.40 -19.07 -11.19
N ARG A 55 0.81 -19.63 -10.99
CA ARG A 55 2.04 -19.26 -11.72
C ARG A 55 2.38 -17.77 -11.59
N ILE A 56 2.08 -17.18 -10.43
CA ILE A 56 2.40 -15.79 -10.12
C ILE A 56 3.65 -15.78 -9.24
N GLN A 57 4.77 -15.33 -9.81
CA GLN A 57 6.04 -15.21 -9.11
C GLN A 57 6.16 -13.80 -8.50
N ASP A 58 5.80 -13.68 -7.24
CA ASP A 58 5.92 -12.45 -6.46
C ASP A 58 7.23 -12.46 -5.66
N GLN A 59 8.32 -11.99 -6.26
CA GLN A 59 9.68 -12.14 -5.73
C GLN A 59 9.89 -11.41 -4.40
N CYS A 60 9.35 -10.19 -4.27
CA CYS A 60 9.46 -9.40 -3.05
C CYS A 60 8.24 -9.56 -2.14
N GLY A 61 7.27 -10.40 -2.48
CA GLY A 61 6.02 -10.56 -1.71
C GLY A 61 5.19 -9.27 -1.65
N ILE A 62 5.23 -8.44 -2.69
CA ILE A 62 4.54 -7.14 -2.72
C ILE A 62 3.03 -7.31 -2.66
N HIS A 63 2.48 -8.44 -3.09
CA HIS A 63 1.07 -8.73 -2.94
C HIS A 63 0.68 -8.85 -1.47
N ASN A 64 1.52 -9.48 -0.64
CA ASN A 64 1.26 -9.59 0.80
C ASN A 64 1.45 -8.25 1.51
N LEU A 65 2.52 -7.53 1.18
CA LEU A 65 2.88 -6.29 1.86
C LEU A 65 2.04 -5.09 1.45
N HIS A 66 1.66 -4.98 0.18
CA HIS A 66 0.92 -3.83 -0.36
C HIS A 66 -0.51 -4.18 -0.76
N GLY A 67 -0.69 -5.29 -1.47
CA GLY A 67 -2.01 -5.70 -1.98
C GLY A 67 -2.98 -6.05 -0.84
N LEU A 68 -2.68 -7.11 -0.09
CA LEU A 68 -3.53 -7.64 0.96
C LEU A 68 -3.76 -6.63 2.09
N THR A 69 -2.69 -6.05 2.62
CA THR A 69 -2.74 -5.02 3.67
C THR A 69 -3.42 -3.73 3.18
N GLY A 70 -3.25 -3.35 1.91
CA GLY A 70 -3.94 -2.22 1.29
C GLY A 70 -5.45 -2.44 1.21
N LEU A 71 -5.90 -3.67 0.92
CA LEU A 71 -7.33 -4.02 0.98
C LEU A 71 -7.87 -3.93 2.41
N ILE A 72 -7.11 -4.39 3.41
CA ILE A 72 -7.47 -4.22 4.83
C ILE A 72 -7.55 -2.73 5.18
N SER A 73 -6.60 -1.92 4.69
CA SER A 73 -6.60 -0.47 4.90
C SER A 73 -7.84 0.18 4.35
N CYS A 74 -8.22 -0.15 3.12
CA CYS A 74 -9.41 0.40 2.49
C CYS A 74 -10.70 0.01 3.23
N ALA A 75 -10.79 -1.23 3.72
CA ALA A 75 -11.91 -1.67 4.54
C ALA A 75 -11.97 -0.88 5.87
N ALA A 76 -10.82 -0.67 6.52
CA ALA A 76 -10.73 0.14 7.72
C ALA A 76 -11.13 1.61 7.47
N GLY A 77 -10.68 2.21 6.36
CA GLY A 77 -11.08 3.55 5.93
C GLY A 77 -12.57 3.68 5.67
N ILE A 78 -13.20 2.69 5.02
CA ILE A 78 -14.67 2.64 4.85
C ILE A 78 -15.37 2.60 6.21
N CYS A 79 -14.93 1.74 7.13
CA CYS A 79 -15.49 1.69 8.48
C CYS A 79 -15.32 3.04 9.23
N ALA A 80 -14.16 3.68 9.10
CA ALA A 80 -13.88 4.97 9.70
C ALA A 80 -14.78 6.09 9.12
N ILE A 81 -15.00 6.11 7.80
CA ILE A 81 -15.94 7.04 7.15
C ILE A 81 -17.36 6.85 7.68
N LEU A 82 -17.82 5.59 7.81
CA LEU A 82 -19.17 5.27 8.28
C LEU A 82 -19.39 5.65 9.75
N TRP A 83 -18.35 5.56 10.59
CA TRP A 83 -18.40 5.99 11.98
C TRP A 83 -18.15 7.49 12.19
N ALA A 84 -17.65 8.21 11.18
CA ALA A 84 -17.32 9.62 11.32
C ALA A 84 -18.57 10.50 11.48
N SER A 85 -18.68 11.13 12.66
CA SER A 85 -19.76 12.02 13.06
C SER A 85 -19.24 13.39 13.51
N GLU A 86 -20.10 14.41 13.46
CA GLU A 86 -19.80 15.75 13.99
C GLU A 86 -19.60 15.75 15.51
N GLU A 87 -20.11 14.76 16.24
CA GLU A 87 -19.88 14.65 17.69
C GLU A 87 -18.40 14.36 18.00
N VAL A 88 -17.76 13.51 17.19
CA VAL A 88 -16.36 13.11 17.38
C VAL A 88 -15.41 14.09 16.71
N TYR A 89 -15.75 14.53 15.48
CA TYR A 89 -14.87 15.37 14.66
C TYR A 89 -15.10 16.87 14.85
N GLY A 90 -16.29 17.27 15.30
CA GLY A 90 -16.70 18.67 15.24
C GLY A 90 -16.68 19.22 13.79
N PRO A 91 -16.45 20.52 13.62
CA PRO A 91 -16.42 21.16 12.30
C PRO A 91 -15.33 20.63 11.34
N SER A 92 -14.24 20.06 11.85
CA SER A 92 -13.15 19.53 11.01
C SER A 92 -13.53 18.26 10.24
N LEU A 93 -14.69 17.64 10.56
CA LEU A 93 -15.27 16.56 9.79
C LEU A 93 -15.30 16.89 8.30
N TYR A 94 -15.65 18.15 7.99
CA TYR A 94 -15.83 18.63 6.64
C TYR A 94 -14.53 19.10 5.97
N GLU A 95 -13.44 19.27 6.73
CA GLU A 95 -12.11 19.44 6.16
C GLU A 95 -11.55 18.09 5.70
N ILE A 96 -11.75 17.03 6.50
CA ILE A 96 -11.32 15.67 6.17
C ILE A 96 -12.20 15.07 5.06
N PHE A 97 -13.53 15.27 5.15
CA PHE A 97 -14.50 14.78 4.17
C PHE A 97 -15.16 15.95 3.42
N SER A 98 -14.38 16.67 2.61
CA SER A 98 -14.82 17.87 1.88
C SER A 98 -16.15 17.72 1.13
N HIS A 99 -16.39 16.58 0.49
CA HIS A 99 -17.63 16.36 -0.27
C HIS A 99 -18.87 16.12 0.62
N ARG A 100 -18.68 15.88 1.93
CA ARG A 100 -19.75 15.84 2.92
C ARG A 100 -20.16 17.23 3.41
N ALA A 101 -19.36 18.27 3.14
CA ALA A 101 -19.72 19.63 3.49
C ALA A 101 -21.05 20.03 2.80
N PRO A 102 -21.92 20.83 3.47
CA PRO A 102 -23.14 21.31 2.83
C PRO A 102 -22.85 22.15 1.58
N LEU A 103 -23.87 22.32 0.75
CA LEU A 103 -23.78 23.16 -0.45
C LEU A 103 -23.62 24.64 -0.06
N GLU A 104 -23.08 25.45 -0.96
CA GLU A 104 -22.81 26.89 -0.73
C GLU A 104 -24.05 27.68 -0.28
N ASP A 105 -25.21 27.38 -0.87
CA ASP A 105 -26.48 28.04 -0.57
C ASP A 105 -27.15 27.54 0.74
N ASP A 106 -26.60 26.53 1.40
CA ASP A 106 -27.17 25.98 2.64
C ASP A 106 -26.86 26.90 3.85
N PRO A 107 -27.86 27.30 4.65
CA PRO A 107 -27.61 28.06 5.88
C PRO A 107 -26.63 27.39 6.85
N GLN A 108 -26.56 26.05 6.84
CA GLN A 108 -25.59 25.28 7.62
C GLN A 108 -24.16 25.53 7.16
N PHE A 109 -23.91 25.69 5.86
CA PHE A 109 -22.59 26.01 5.33
C PHE A 109 -22.10 27.35 5.89
N LEU A 110 -22.94 28.40 5.84
CA LEU A 110 -22.57 29.71 6.37
C LEU A 110 -22.24 29.68 7.87
N LYS A 111 -22.93 28.82 8.65
CA LYS A 111 -22.64 28.62 10.07
C LYS A 111 -21.28 27.94 10.27
N LEU A 112 -21.00 26.89 9.49
CA LEU A 112 -19.74 26.16 9.56
C LEU A 112 -18.55 27.00 9.08
N HIS A 113 -18.72 27.77 8.00
CA HIS A 113 -17.68 28.65 7.46
C HIS A 113 -17.27 29.76 8.43
N LYS A 114 -18.18 30.22 9.31
CA LYS A 114 -17.83 31.14 10.41
C LYS A 114 -16.95 30.49 11.48
N LEU A 115 -17.07 29.19 11.69
CA LEU A 115 -16.26 28.43 12.66
C LEU A 115 -14.93 27.98 12.04
N VAL A 116 -14.95 27.64 10.76
CA VAL A 116 -13.81 27.14 9.98
C VAL A 116 -13.73 27.94 8.67
N PRO A 117 -13.00 29.07 8.65
CA PRO A 117 -12.91 29.92 7.47
C PRO A 117 -12.25 29.26 6.26
N SER A 118 -11.48 28.18 6.46
CA SER A 118 -10.88 27.34 5.42
C SER A 118 -11.90 26.43 4.72
N LEU A 119 -13.13 26.31 5.24
CA LEU A 119 -14.10 25.37 4.74
C LEU A 119 -14.63 25.75 3.35
N VAL A 120 -14.53 24.81 2.41
CA VAL A 120 -15.04 24.90 1.04
C VAL A 120 -16.40 24.19 0.97
N PRO A 121 -17.38 24.69 0.21
CA PRO A 121 -18.66 24.01 0.05
C PRO A 121 -18.49 22.66 -0.64
N GLY A 122 -19.31 21.69 -0.22
CA GLY A 122 -19.28 20.32 -0.70
C GLY A 122 -20.52 19.96 -1.51
N LEU A 123 -20.76 18.65 -1.64
CA LEU A 123 -21.95 18.11 -2.31
C LEU A 123 -23.02 17.65 -1.32
N GLY A 124 -22.84 17.89 -0.02
CA GLY A 124 -23.75 17.43 1.03
C GLY A 124 -23.83 15.91 1.16
N ARG A 125 -22.77 15.17 0.80
CA ARG A 125 -22.76 13.70 0.86
C ARG A 125 -23.02 13.18 2.27
N THR A 126 -23.83 12.15 2.35
CA THR A 126 -23.97 11.31 3.54
C THR A 126 -22.69 10.49 3.77
N ALA A 127 -22.52 9.96 5.00
CA ALA A 127 -21.43 9.02 5.30
C ALA A 127 -21.49 7.77 4.40
N GLN A 128 -22.70 7.28 4.09
CA GLN A 128 -22.90 6.13 3.21
C GLN A 128 -22.47 6.41 1.78
N GLU A 129 -22.84 7.56 1.22
CA GLU A 129 -22.39 7.95 -0.12
C GLU A 129 -20.87 8.11 -0.16
N GLN A 130 -20.28 8.78 0.84
CA GLN A 130 -18.83 8.94 0.91
C GLN A 130 -18.10 7.58 1.00
N ALA A 131 -18.61 6.64 1.79
CA ALA A 131 -18.10 5.28 1.87
C ALA A 131 -18.23 4.51 0.55
N LEU A 132 -19.35 4.69 -0.17
CA LEU A 132 -19.55 4.09 -1.48
C LEU A 132 -18.55 4.63 -2.51
N PHE A 133 -18.27 5.94 -2.48
CA PHE A 133 -17.22 6.53 -3.32
C PHE A 133 -15.83 5.98 -2.99
N GLN A 134 -15.50 5.73 -1.72
CA GLN A 134 -14.25 5.07 -1.34
C GLN A 134 -14.18 3.64 -1.90
N ALA A 135 -15.27 2.86 -1.77
CA ALA A 135 -15.34 1.51 -2.34
C ALA A 135 -15.22 1.51 -3.87
N ALA A 136 -15.88 2.46 -4.55
CA ALA A 136 -15.79 2.63 -5.99
C ALA A 136 -14.36 2.99 -6.42
N ALA A 137 -13.67 3.86 -5.69
CA ALA A 137 -12.28 4.22 -5.95
C ALA A 137 -11.34 3.00 -5.81
N VAL A 138 -11.57 2.14 -4.82
CA VAL A 138 -10.82 0.88 -4.66
C VAL A 138 -11.05 -0.06 -5.84
N ALA A 139 -12.30 -0.27 -6.23
CA ALA A 139 -12.63 -1.10 -7.40
C ALA A 139 -11.98 -0.56 -8.68
N LEU A 140 -12.00 0.76 -8.86
CA LEU A 140 -11.34 1.43 -9.98
C LEU A 140 -9.82 1.24 -9.93
N ALA A 141 -9.19 1.41 -8.77
CA ALA A 141 -7.75 1.22 -8.61
C ALA A 141 -7.32 -0.22 -8.92
N ILE A 142 -8.10 -1.21 -8.49
CA ILE A 142 -7.88 -2.63 -8.85
C ILE A 142 -8.04 -2.82 -10.36
N GLY A 143 -9.10 -2.29 -10.97
CA GLY A 143 -9.33 -2.41 -12.41
C GLY A 143 -8.20 -1.79 -13.25
N VAL A 144 -7.78 -0.57 -12.90
CA VAL A 144 -6.71 0.15 -13.60
C VAL A 144 -5.36 -0.54 -13.41
N SER A 145 -5.04 -1.00 -12.19
CA SER A 145 -3.76 -1.69 -11.93
C SER A 145 -3.68 -3.05 -12.62
N LEU A 146 -4.78 -3.82 -12.67
CA LEU A 146 -4.84 -5.08 -13.42
C LEU A 146 -4.65 -4.84 -14.91
N PHE A 147 -5.40 -3.90 -15.50
CA PHE A 147 -5.29 -3.60 -16.92
C PHE A 147 -3.91 -3.06 -17.28
N GLY A 148 -3.41 -2.08 -16.52
CA GLY A 148 -2.09 -1.50 -16.71
C GLY A 148 -0.96 -2.52 -16.56
N GLY A 149 -1.05 -3.41 -15.56
CA GLY A 149 -0.09 -4.48 -15.34
C GLY A 149 -0.08 -5.52 -16.46
N ILE A 150 -1.24 -5.95 -16.93
CA ILE A 150 -1.36 -6.89 -18.06
C ILE A 150 -0.80 -6.25 -19.34
N PHE A 151 -1.21 -5.02 -19.65
CA PHE A 151 -0.72 -4.28 -20.81
C PHE A 151 0.80 -4.11 -20.78
N THR A 152 1.34 -3.66 -19.64
CA THR A 152 2.79 -3.50 -19.44
C THR A 152 3.50 -4.84 -19.60
N GLY A 153 2.96 -5.93 -19.03
CA GLY A 153 3.51 -7.26 -19.17
C GLY A 153 3.53 -7.76 -20.62
N PHE A 154 2.56 -7.39 -21.45
CA PHE A 154 2.59 -7.68 -22.90
C PHE A 154 3.67 -6.87 -23.61
N VAL A 155 3.79 -5.57 -23.31
CA VAL A 155 4.83 -4.70 -23.89
C VAL A 155 6.22 -5.25 -23.56
N LEU A 156 6.47 -5.62 -22.30
CA LEU A 156 7.76 -6.19 -21.85
C LEU A 156 8.12 -7.52 -22.52
N LYS A 157 7.16 -8.21 -23.15
CA LYS A 157 7.40 -9.44 -23.92
C LYS A 157 7.74 -9.20 -25.39
N LEU A 158 7.71 -7.95 -25.87
CA LEU A 158 8.08 -7.62 -27.24
C LEU A 158 9.58 -7.87 -27.48
N PRO A 159 9.95 -8.36 -28.68
CA PRO A 159 11.35 -8.55 -29.02
C PRO A 159 12.10 -7.22 -29.01
N GLY A 160 13.28 -7.19 -28.38
CA GLY A 160 14.14 -6.00 -28.29
C GLY A 160 14.18 -5.32 -26.92
N LEU A 161 13.33 -5.72 -25.97
CA LEU A 161 13.39 -5.23 -24.57
C LEU A 161 14.29 -6.08 -23.64
N ALA A 162 15.15 -6.92 -24.24
CA ALA A 162 16.27 -7.64 -23.61
C ALA A 162 15.96 -8.24 -22.22
N ALA A 163 14.87 -8.99 -22.09
CA ALA A 163 14.59 -9.75 -20.88
C ALA A 163 15.68 -10.82 -20.67
N PRO A 164 16.17 -11.02 -19.43
CA PRO A 164 17.19 -12.03 -19.15
C PRO A 164 16.66 -13.45 -19.41
N PRO A 165 17.52 -14.39 -19.82
CA PRO A 165 17.20 -15.82 -19.79
C PRO A 165 16.78 -16.25 -18.38
N TYR A 166 15.89 -17.25 -18.28
CA TYR A 166 15.33 -17.67 -16.99
C TYR A 166 16.42 -18.17 -16.03
N GLU A 167 17.45 -18.82 -16.56
CA GLU A 167 18.59 -19.36 -15.81
C GLU A 167 19.51 -18.26 -15.24
N GLN A 168 19.43 -17.04 -15.77
CA GLN A 168 20.23 -15.88 -15.38
C GLN A 168 19.38 -14.84 -14.63
N CYS A 169 18.13 -15.17 -14.28
CA CYS A 169 17.35 -14.33 -13.38
C CYS A 169 18.05 -14.26 -12.01
N PHE A 170 18.12 -13.05 -11.44
CA PHE A 170 18.78 -12.76 -10.16
C PHE A 170 20.30 -12.97 -10.18
N ASP A 171 20.90 -12.98 -11.38
CA ASP A 171 22.35 -13.00 -11.57
C ASP A 171 22.84 -11.63 -12.02
N ASP A 172 23.66 -10.99 -11.18
CA ASP A 172 24.21 -9.67 -11.45
C ASP A 172 25.26 -9.70 -12.57
N GLU A 173 25.90 -10.84 -12.84
CA GLU A 173 26.95 -10.97 -13.88
C GLU A 173 26.45 -10.64 -15.28
N LEU A 174 25.14 -10.80 -15.52
CA LEU A 174 24.55 -10.49 -16.82
C LEU A 174 24.59 -8.99 -17.15
N PHE A 175 24.56 -8.13 -16.14
CA PHE A 175 24.43 -6.68 -16.29
C PHE A 175 25.58 -5.87 -15.69
N PHE A 176 26.43 -6.50 -14.88
CA PHE A 176 27.51 -5.84 -14.15
C PHE A 176 28.83 -6.61 -14.26
N ASP A 177 29.94 -5.87 -14.29
CA ASP A 177 31.26 -6.44 -14.04
C ASP A 177 31.39 -6.77 -12.55
N VAL A 178 31.47 -8.05 -12.22
CA VAL A 178 31.60 -8.52 -10.84
C VAL A 178 33.07 -8.80 -10.48
N PRO A 179 33.45 -8.74 -9.19
CA PRO A 179 34.78 -9.15 -8.74
C PRO A 179 35.12 -10.60 -9.12
N TYR A 180 36.40 -10.90 -9.34
CA TYR A 180 36.86 -12.24 -9.73
C TYR A 180 36.50 -13.35 -8.72
N ASN A 181 36.24 -12.98 -7.47
CA ASN A 181 35.86 -13.87 -6.37
C ASN A 181 34.37 -13.78 -6.01
N TYR A 182 33.52 -13.21 -6.88
CA TYR A 182 32.09 -12.99 -6.62
C TYR A 182 31.35 -14.26 -6.19
N ASN A 183 31.61 -15.38 -6.86
CA ASN A 183 31.04 -16.69 -6.54
C ASN A 183 31.94 -17.54 -5.63
N ALA A 184 33.06 -17.01 -5.16
CA ALA A 184 33.95 -17.77 -4.30
C ALA A 184 33.29 -17.99 -2.93
N PRO A 185 33.36 -19.21 -2.35
CA PRO A 185 32.83 -19.44 -1.02
C PRO A 185 33.53 -18.54 0.00
N LEU A 186 32.75 -17.90 0.87
CA LEU A 186 33.26 -17.08 1.97
C LEU A 186 34.17 -17.93 2.86
N ASN A 187 35.48 -17.77 2.71
CA ASN A 187 36.43 -18.29 3.68
C ASN A 187 36.37 -17.41 4.93
N HIS A 188 35.75 -17.91 6.00
CA HIS A 188 35.69 -17.24 7.31
C HIS A 188 37.06 -17.08 8.01
N THR A 189 38.17 -17.29 7.32
CA THR A 189 39.51 -17.20 7.89
C THR A 189 40.19 -15.93 7.41
N THR A 190 40.26 -14.97 8.33
CA THR A 190 41.02 -13.71 8.28
C THR A 190 40.33 -12.57 7.52
N ILE A 191 39.69 -11.68 8.27
CA ILE A 191 39.54 -10.27 7.85
C ILE A 191 40.95 -9.69 7.85
N THR A 192 41.64 -9.76 6.71
CA THR A 192 42.84 -8.94 6.49
C THR A 192 42.37 -7.55 6.10
N THR A 193 42.81 -6.55 6.86
CA THR A 193 42.54 -5.12 6.70
C THR A 193 43.24 -4.52 5.47
N GLU A 194 43.04 -5.08 4.27
CA GLU A 194 43.73 -4.61 3.06
C GLU A 194 42.82 -4.11 1.92
N ASP A 195 41.50 -4.26 1.98
CA ASP A 195 40.61 -3.76 0.92
C ASP A 195 40.23 -2.27 1.07
N SER A 196 41.16 -1.43 1.51
CA SER A 196 40.98 0.03 1.64
C SER A 196 41.78 0.86 0.64
N VAL A 197 42.43 0.25 -0.35
CA VAL A 197 43.17 1.00 -1.37
C VAL A 197 43.04 0.32 -2.72
N VAL A 198 42.05 0.75 -3.52
CA VAL A 198 42.17 1.36 -4.87
C VAL A 198 40.82 1.95 -5.23
#